data_AF-A0A2V5WEN5-F1
#
_entry.id   AF-A0A2V5WEN5-F1
#
_cell.length_a   1.000
_cell.length_b   1.000
_cell.length_c   1.000
_cell.angle_alpha   90.00
_cell.angle_beta   90.00
_cell.angle_gamma   90.00
#
_symmetry.space_group_name_H-M   'P 1'
#
loop_
_entity.id
_entity.type
_entity.pdbx_description
1 polymer ?
#
loop_
_entity_poly.entity_id
_entity_poly.type
_entity_poly.pdbx_seq_one_letter_code
_entity_poly.pdbx_strand_id
1 'polypeptide(L)'
;YDPSIPNTEVPSGTTYGSIVSEDLPDKYHQNVGSQSGIYFFRLDGATGMHTTPTLIDAETRGLQRFPDISVDNGSMHVLWWDSRNDPCYDRTRPLGNCANKSTVVSLDVFGTSASTAFTTTPTWATPATQLNTVSSNPNWEQFSGRTVPFGGDYLYISSVGAFSYGVWTDWRNVVAGSDPREGNDNDADAADVHQCRTQNADGSFTRDTCPWEGGLDQNIYGNTTP
;
A
#
# COMPACT_ATOMS: atom_id res chain seq x y z
N TYR A 1 5.58 5.84 9.25
CA TYR A 1 5.91 4.45 8.88
C TYR A 1 4.86 3.56 9.49
N ASP A 2 4.37 2.56 8.76
CA ASP A 2 3.46 1.58 9.37
C ASP A 2 4.21 0.70 10.38
N PRO A 3 3.52 0.15 11.38
CA PRO A 3 4.12 -0.66 12.41
C PRO A 3 4.85 -1.89 11.84
N SER A 4 6.05 -2.17 12.34
CA SER A 4 6.77 -3.40 12.03
C SER A 4 6.19 -4.59 12.81
N ILE A 5 6.19 -5.76 12.18
CA ILE A 5 6.03 -7.03 12.88
C ILE A 5 7.33 -7.33 13.62
N PRO A 6 7.31 -7.48 14.96
CA PRO A 6 8.51 -7.75 15.73
C PRO A 6 9.31 -8.95 15.22
N ASN A 7 10.63 -8.83 15.22
CA ASN A 7 11.58 -9.84 14.76
C ASN A 7 11.58 -10.07 13.24
N THR A 8 11.05 -9.11 12.46
CA THR A 8 11.14 -9.12 11.00
C THR A 8 12.20 -8.15 10.46
N GLU A 9 12.86 -7.42 11.35
CA GLU A 9 13.84 -6.40 11.04
C GLU A 9 15.11 -7.00 10.42
N VAL A 10 15.57 -6.39 9.34
CA VAL A 10 16.74 -6.84 8.57
C VAL A 10 17.48 -5.64 7.99
N PRO A 11 18.83 -5.57 8.09
CA PRO A 11 19.59 -4.54 7.38
C PRO A 11 19.34 -4.60 5.88
N SER A 12 18.99 -3.47 5.26
CA SER A 12 18.68 -3.42 3.82
C SER A 12 19.91 -3.37 2.93
N GLY A 13 21.07 -2.96 3.48
CA GLY A 13 22.30 -2.76 2.71
C GLY A 13 22.24 -1.59 1.71
N THR A 14 21.17 -0.79 1.75
CA THR A 14 20.95 0.39 0.92
C THR A 14 20.49 1.56 1.79
N THR A 15 20.11 2.68 1.18
CA THR A 15 19.45 3.79 1.88
C THR A 15 17.99 3.50 2.26
N TYR A 16 17.42 2.40 1.78
CA TYR A 16 16.03 2.04 2.07
C TYR A 16 15.85 1.64 3.53
N GLY A 17 14.89 2.27 4.21
CA GLY A 17 14.41 1.85 5.53
C GLY A 17 12.89 1.89 5.59
N SER A 18 12.32 0.92 6.27
CA SER A 18 10.87 0.86 6.57
C SER A 18 10.55 1.18 8.03
N ILE A 19 11.59 1.41 8.83
CA ILE A 19 11.51 1.74 10.24
C ILE A 19 12.14 3.12 10.42
N VAL A 20 11.36 4.04 10.99
CA VAL A 20 11.88 5.24 11.63
C VAL A 20 11.13 5.35 12.94
N SER A 21 11.87 5.26 14.04
CA SER A 21 11.36 5.53 15.37
C SER A 21 12.34 6.46 16.02
N GLU A 22 11.92 7.69 16.32
CA GLU A 22 12.75 8.70 16.99
C GLU A 22 13.30 8.22 18.34
N ASP A 23 12.65 7.20 18.94
CA ASP A 23 13.07 6.57 20.20
C ASP A 23 14.06 5.39 20.03
N LEU A 24 14.42 5.02 18.80
CA LEU A 24 15.44 3.99 18.57
C LEU A 24 16.85 4.62 18.49
N PRO A 25 17.91 3.85 18.79
CA PRO A 25 19.26 4.30 18.46
C PRO A 25 19.44 4.57 16.96
N ASP A 26 20.19 5.62 16.60
CA ASP A 26 20.42 6.06 15.20
C ASP A 26 20.84 4.95 14.22
N LYS A 27 21.49 3.89 14.70
CA LYS A 27 21.84 2.72 13.88
C LYS A 27 20.63 1.94 13.34
N TYR A 28 19.43 2.20 13.85
CA TYR A 28 18.14 1.69 13.38
C TYR A 28 17.34 2.76 12.63
N HIS A 29 17.89 3.98 12.51
CA HIS A 29 17.32 5.03 11.69
C HIS A 29 17.81 4.82 10.27
N GLN A 30 16.88 4.55 9.35
CA GLN A 30 17.18 4.33 7.93
C GLN A 30 17.98 3.03 7.71
N ASN A 31 17.95 2.46 6.50
CA ASN A 31 18.72 1.25 6.14
C ASN A 31 18.28 -0.06 6.83
N VAL A 32 17.12 -0.08 7.51
CA VAL A 32 16.53 -1.29 8.09
C VAL A 32 15.16 -1.55 7.48
N GLY A 33 15.06 -2.69 6.81
CA GLY A 33 13.84 -3.27 6.28
C GLY A 33 13.07 -4.09 7.31
N SER A 34 11.76 -4.22 7.16
CA SER A 34 10.90 -5.04 8.03
C SER A 34 9.60 -5.40 7.32
N GLN A 35 8.88 -6.39 7.84
CA GLN A 35 7.51 -6.64 7.44
C GLN A 35 6.59 -5.68 8.19
N SER A 36 5.75 -4.92 7.50
CA SER A 36 4.72 -4.13 8.15
C SER A 36 3.48 -4.97 8.44
N GLY A 37 2.84 -4.69 9.57
CA GLY A 37 1.61 -5.32 10.01
C GLY A 37 0.61 -4.29 10.52
N ILE A 38 -0.68 -4.57 10.38
CA ILE A 38 -1.74 -3.74 10.95
C ILE A 38 -2.15 -4.31 12.30
N TYR A 39 -2.14 -3.44 13.31
CA TYR A 39 -2.50 -3.78 14.67
C TYR A 39 -3.78 -3.11 15.08
N PHE A 40 -4.55 -3.81 15.92
CA PHE A 40 -5.71 -3.28 16.60
C PHE A 40 -5.48 -3.25 18.11
N PHE A 41 -5.88 -2.15 18.74
CA PHE A 41 -6.09 -2.04 20.17
C PHE A 41 -7.30 -1.15 20.44
N ARG A 42 -7.96 -1.35 21.58
CA ARG A 42 -9.03 -0.47 22.05
C ARG A 42 -8.45 0.54 23.02
N LEU A 43 -8.72 1.82 22.80
CA LEU A 43 -8.43 2.91 23.73
C LEU A 43 -9.71 3.29 24.49
N ASP A 44 -9.63 3.35 25.80
CA ASP A 44 -10.61 4.07 26.63
C ASP A 44 -10.25 5.56 26.62
N GLY A 45 -10.99 6.35 25.84
CA GLY A 45 -10.75 7.78 25.72
C GLY A 45 -10.97 8.59 27.00
N ALA A 46 -11.64 8.04 28.01
CA ALA A 46 -11.86 8.71 29.29
C ALA A 46 -10.68 8.50 30.26
N THR A 47 -10.08 7.32 30.26
CA THR A 47 -9.02 6.95 31.21
C THR A 47 -7.62 6.91 30.59
N GLY A 48 -7.53 6.87 29.27
CA GLY A 48 -6.28 6.65 28.53
C GLY A 48 -5.78 5.19 28.58
N MET A 49 -6.49 4.29 29.25
CA MET A 49 -6.13 2.86 29.25
C MET A 49 -6.35 2.27 27.85
N HIS A 50 -5.47 1.36 27.44
CA HIS A 50 -5.62 0.65 26.18
C HIS A 50 -5.36 -0.84 26.34
N THR A 51 -5.95 -1.65 25.45
CA THR A 51 -5.60 -3.07 25.36
C THR A 51 -4.20 -3.25 24.78
N THR A 52 -3.64 -4.43 24.92
CA THR A 52 -2.43 -4.82 24.18
C THR A 52 -2.72 -4.79 22.68
N PRO A 53 -1.85 -4.19 21.85
CA PRO A 53 -1.98 -4.27 20.40
C PRO A 53 -1.92 -5.71 19.90
N THR A 54 -2.79 -6.03 18.94
CA THR A 54 -2.89 -7.38 18.36
C THR A 54 -2.92 -7.28 16.85
N LEU A 55 -2.15 -8.15 16.19
CA LEU A 55 -2.06 -8.17 14.74
C LEU A 55 -3.41 -8.62 14.15
N ILE A 56 -3.91 -7.89 13.15
CA ILE A 56 -5.20 -8.18 12.52
C ILE A 56 -5.11 -9.43 11.63
N ASP A 57 -4.03 -9.53 10.86
CA ASP A 57 -3.77 -10.68 10.00
C ASP A 57 -2.29 -11.09 10.07
N ALA A 58 -2.03 -12.34 10.47
CA ALA A 58 -0.70 -12.87 10.74
C ALA A 58 -0.03 -13.46 9.49
N GLU A 59 -0.10 -12.74 8.38
CA GLU A 59 0.53 -13.14 7.12
C GLU A 59 2.06 -13.11 7.24
N THR A 60 2.73 -14.09 6.63
CA THR A 60 4.19 -14.27 6.75
C THR A 60 4.99 -13.54 5.66
N ARG A 61 4.28 -12.97 4.68
CA ARG A 61 4.82 -12.26 3.52
C ARG A 61 4.03 -10.97 3.29
N GLY A 62 4.62 -10.06 2.51
CA GLY A 62 3.94 -8.82 2.11
C GLY A 62 4.13 -7.69 3.10
N LEU A 63 3.56 -6.55 2.77
CA LEU A 63 3.53 -5.33 3.56
C LEU A 63 2.07 -4.91 3.71
N GLN A 64 1.56 -4.93 4.93
CA GLN A 64 0.24 -4.39 5.25
C GLN A 64 0.33 -2.88 5.44
N ARG A 65 -0.52 -2.11 4.76
CA ARG A 65 -0.43 -0.63 4.69
C ARG A 65 -1.81 0.02 4.70
N PHE A 66 -1.85 1.24 5.24
CA PHE A 66 -2.96 2.19 5.10
C PHE A 66 -4.35 1.63 5.48
N PRO A 67 -4.53 1.00 6.65
CA PRO A 67 -5.82 0.42 7.00
C PRO A 67 -6.93 1.47 7.09
N ASP A 68 -8.16 1.04 6.81
CA ASP A 68 -9.38 1.72 7.23
C ASP A 68 -10.32 0.77 7.99
N ILE A 69 -11.12 1.31 8.90
CA ILE A 69 -12.00 0.53 9.78
C ILE A 69 -13.38 1.18 9.91
N SER A 70 -14.42 0.36 9.82
CA SER A 70 -15.79 0.75 10.14
C SER A 70 -16.32 -0.14 11.26
N VAL A 71 -16.96 0.48 12.25
CA VAL A 71 -17.55 -0.22 13.40
C VAL A 71 -19.01 0.18 13.49
N ASP A 72 -19.90 -0.78 13.35
CA ASP A 72 -21.34 -0.57 13.52
C ASP A 72 -22.02 -1.81 14.10
N ASN A 73 -23.07 -1.59 14.89
CA ASN A 73 -23.95 -2.63 15.43
C ASN A 73 -23.25 -3.88 16.00
N GLY A 74 -22.11 -3.70 16.69
CA GLY A 74 -21.38 -4.79 17.34
C GLY A 74 -20.37 -5.54 16.46
N SER A 75 -20.14 -5.07 15.23
CA SER A 75 -19.17 -5.61 14.28
C SER A 75 -18.11 -4.57 13.92
N MET A 76 -16.91 -5.04 13.63
CA MET A 76 -15.79 -4.26 13.13
C MET A 76 -15.38 -4.85 11.80
N HIS A 77 -15.27 -4.02 10.78
CA HIS A 77 -14.84 -4.38 9.44
C HIS A 77 -13.60 -3.57 9.12
N VAL A 78 -12.53 -4.24 8.67
CA VAL A 78 -11.24 -3.62 8.37
C VAL A 78 -10.83 -4.02 6.97
N LEU A 79 -10.28 -3.07 6.22
CA LEU A 79 -9.59 -3.36 4.97
C LEU A 79 -8.26 -2.62 4.89
N TRP A 80 -7.36 -3.14 4.06
CA TRP A 80 -6.01 -2.61 3.90
C TRP A 80 -5.41 -2.97 2.55
N TRP A 81 -4.34 -2.27 2.20
CA TRP A 81 -3.46 -2.68 1.11
C TRP A 81 -2.44 -3.70 1.61
N ASP A 82 -2.28 -4.78 0.85
CA ASP A 82 -1.34 -5.84 1.14
C ASP A 82 -0.52 -6.21 -0.09
N SER A 83 0.77 -6.51 0.13
CA SER A 83 1.67 -7.02 -0.90
C SER A 83 2.04 -8.49 -0.72
N ARG A 84 1.22 -9.28 -0.01
CA ARG A 84 1.48 -10.73 0.17
C ARG A 84 1.62 -11.50 -1.16
N ASN A 85 0.99 -10.99 -2.22
CA ASN A 85 1.05 -11.56 -3.57
C ASN A 85 2.15 -10.93 -4.45
N ASP A 86 2.92 -9.96 -3.95
CA ASP A 86 4.03 -9.35 -4.69
C ASP A 86 5.11 -10.42 -4.98
N PRO A 87 5.37 -10.76 -6.26
CA PRO A 87 6.34 -11.79 -6.61
C PRO A 87 7.78 -11.38 -6.24
N CYS A 88 8.04 -10.08 -6.11
CA CYS A 88 9.33 -9.49 -5.77
C CYS A 88 9.47 -9.09 -4.30
N TYR A 89 8.47 -9.37 -3.46
CA TYR A 89 8.49 -9.02 -2.04
C TYR A 89 9.81 -9.36 -1.36
N ASP A 90 10.37 -8.35 -0.70
CA ASP A 90 11.52 -8.45 0.17
C ASP A 90 11.47 -7.32 1.17
N ARG A 91 11.69 -7.63 2.45
CA ARG A 91 11.65 -6.66 3.54
C ARG A 91 12.69 -5.55 3.37
N THR A 92 13.74 -5.80 2.59
CA THR A 92 14.84 -4.87 2.32
C THR A 92 14.62 -3.96 1.10
N ARG A 93 13.47 -4.04 0.43
CA ARG A 93 13.16 -3.25 -0.77
C ARG A 93 11.85 -2.47 -0.61
N PRO A 94 11.70 -1.32 -1.31
CA PRO A 94 10.40 -0.69 -1.48
C PRO A 94 9.37 -1.66 -2.06
N LEU A 95 8.10 -1.37 -1.81
CA LEU A 95 6.98 -2.19 -2.22
C LEU A 95 6.94 -2.35 -3.74
N GLY A 96 6.89 -3.58 -4.25
CA GLY A 96 6.88 -3.87 -5.68
C GLY A 96 8.23 -3.76 -6.38
N ASN A 97 9.31 -3.39 -5.68
CA ASN A 97 10.64 -3.31 -6.29
C ASN A 97 11.35 -4.68 -6.29
N CYS A 98 11.84 -5.05 -7.46
CA CYS A 98 12.61 -6.26 -7.69
C CYS A 98 14.11 -6.02 -7.56
N ALA A 99 14.90 -7.08 -7.34
CA ALA A 99 16.36 -6.99 -7.20
C ALA A 99 17.08 -6.53 -8.49
N ASN A 100 16.45 -6.73 -9.65
CA ASN A 100 16.92 -6.24 -10.95
C ASN A 100 16.54 -4.77 -11.22
N LYS A 101 16.02 -4.06 -10.22
CA LYS A 101 15.55 -2.65 -10.28
C LYS A 101 14.25 -2.41 -11.04
N SER A 102 13.59 -3.44 -11.57
CA SER A 102 12.24 -3.26 -12.11
C SER A 102 11.19 -3.19 -10.99
N THR A 103 10.01 -2.69 -11.33
CA THR A 103 8.80 -2.68 -10.52
C THR A 103 7.77 -3.68 -11.08
N VAL A 104 6.88 -4.15 -10.22
CA VAL A 104 5.84 -5.13 -10.60
C VAL A 104 4.50 -4.81 -9.95
N VAL A 105 3.42 -5.39 -10.51
CA VAL A 105 2.13 -5.49 -9.83
C VAL A 105 2.32 -6.21 -8.50
N SER A 106 1.91 -5.55 -7.42
CA SER A 106 2.35 -5.91 -6.07
C SER A 106 1.39 -5.52 -4.97
N LEU A 107 0.22 -4.95 -5.31
CA LEU A 107 -0.74 -4.48 -4.32
C LEU A 107 -2.14 -5.04 -4.56
N ASP A 108 -2.74 -5.54 -3.49
CA ASP A 108 -4.09 -6.08 -3.43
C ASP A 108 -4.81 -5.57 -2.19
N VAL A 109 -6.13 -5.44 -2.27
CA VAL A 109 -6.94 -5.06 -1.10
C VAL A 109 -7.38 -6.31 -0.37
N PHE A 110 -7.10 -6.38 0.92
CA PHE A 110 -7.59 -7.42 1.80
C PHE A 110 -8.53 -6.84 2.85
N GLY A 111 -9.46 -7.67 3.34
CA GLY A 111 -10.35 -7.30 4.42
C GLY A 111 -10.66 -8.45 5.37
N THR A 112 -11.03 -8.10 6.60
CA THR A 112 -11.51 -9.03 7.62
C THR A 112 -12.50 -8.34 8.55
N SER A 113 -13.18 -9.12 9.38
CA SER A 113 -14.09 -8.63 10.38
C SER A 113 -13.91 -9.30 11.74
N ALA A 114 -14.38 -8.65 12.79
CA ALA A 114 -14.42 -9.17 14.14
C ALA A 114 -15.65 -8.64 14.89
N SER A 115 -16.09 -9.35 15.91
CA SER A 115 -17.07 -8.80 16.84
C SER A 115 -16.44 -7.76 17.77
N THR A 116 -17.19 -6.73 18.15
CA THR A 116 -16.78 -5.80 19.21
C THR A 116 -16.91 -6.40 20.61
N ALA A 117 -17.59 -7.55 20.76
CA ALA A 117 -17.80 -8.25 22.02
C ALA A 117 -16.55 -9.06 22.44
N PHE A 118 -15.44 -8.36 22.68
CA PHE A 118 -14.21 -8.92 23.24
C PHE A 118 -13.81 -8.18 24.53
N THR A 119 -13.14 -8.89 25.43
CA THR A 119 -12.66 -8.37 26.71
C THR A 119 -11.20 -7.91 26.64
N THR A 120 -10.33 -8.70 26.00
CA THR A 120 -8.89 -8.41 25.89
C THR A 120 -8.46 -8.24 24.44
N THR A 121 -8.74 -9.23 23.60
CA THR A 121 -8.27 -9.31 22.21
C THR A 121 -9.42 -9.73 21.30
N PRO A 122 -9.67 -9.00 20.19
CA PRO A 122 -10.64 -9.45 19.19
C PRO A 122 -10.17 -10.74 18.51
N THR A 123 -11.13 -11.58 18.11
CA THR A 123 -10.87 -12.69 17.19
C THR A 123 -11.27 -12.26 15.79
N TRP A 124 -10.27 -12.07 14.93
CA TRP A 124 -10.48 -11.70 13.53
C TRP A 124 -10.88 -12.92 12.69
N ALA A 125 -11.73 -12.70 11.69
CA ALA A 125 -12.06 -13.72 10.71
C ALA A 125 -10.79 -14.08 9.92
N THR A 126 -10.51 -15.38 9.81
CA THR A 126 -9.33 -15.89 9.11
C THR A 126 -9.74 -16.99 8.13
N PRO A 127 -9.14 -17.04 6.93
CA PRO A 127 -8.16 -16.08 6.39
C PRO A 127 -8.80 -14.72 6.05
N ALA A 128 -8.00 -13.66 5.98
CA ALA A 128 -8.44 -12.40 5.38
C ALA A 128 -8.85 -12.62 3.91
N THR A 129 -9.82 -11.85 3.43
CA THR A 129 -10.39 -11.98 2.09
C THR A 129 -9.78 -10.95 1.14
N GLN A 130 -9.24 -11.38 0.01
CA GLN A 130 -8.86 -10.48 -1.08
C GLN A 130 -10.12 -9.93 -1.76
N LEU A 131 -10.22 -8.60 -1.87
CA LEU A 131 -11.42 -7.91 -2.36
C LEU A 131 -11.34 -7.55 -3.85
N ASN A 132 -10.14 -7.28 -4.35
CA ASN A 132 -9.88 -6.98 -5.76
C ASN A 132 -9.59 -8.26 -6.56
N THR A 133 -9.99 -8.28 -7.82
CA THR A 133 -9.74 -9.41 -8.75
C THR A 133 -8.52 -9.22 -9.64
N VAL A 134 -7.91 -8.02 -9.61
CA VAL A 134 -6.72 -7.66 -10.39
C VAL A 134 -5.80 -6.86 -9.49
N SER A 135 -4.56 -7.33 -9.33
CA SER A 135 -3.51 -6.65 -8.58
C SER A 135 -3.05 -5.39 -9.30
N SER A 136 -2.63 -4.39 -8.53
CA SER A 136 -2.16 -3.10 -9.06
C SER A 136 -0.65 -2.93 -8.89
N ASN A 137 -0.02 -2.15 -9.77
CA ASN A 137 1.34 -1.65 -9.59
C ASN A 137 1.28 -0.26 -8.93
N PRO A 138 1.74 -0.09 -7.69
CA PRO A 138 1.71 1.19 -7.00
C PRO A 138 2.87 2.11 -7.41
N ASN A 139 3.81 1.62 -8.23
CA ASN A 139 4.98 2.37 -8.64
C ASN A 139 4.74 3.21 -9.91
N TRP A 140 3.57 3.15 -10.55
CA TRP A 140 3.30 3.93 -11.77
C TRP A 140 3.58 5.43 -11.61
N GLU A 141 4.47 5.97 -12.45
CA GLU A 141 4.94 7.35 -12.39
C GLU A 141 3.97 8.33 -13.04
N GLN A 142 2.86 8.60 -12.36
CA GLN A 142 1.75 9.34 -12.95
C GLN A 142 1.87 10.85 -12.78
N PHE A 143 2.62 11.34 -11.79
CA PHE A 143 2.61 12.75 -11.36
C PHE A 143 4.00 13.40 -11.41
N SER A 144 4.10 14.67 -11.00
CA SER A 144 5.33 15.49 -11.06
C SER A 144 6.01 15.52 -12.43
N GLY A 145 5.19 15.47 -13.49
CA GLY A 145 5.71 15.34 -14.84
C GLY A 145 6.25 13.95 -15.15
N ARG A 146 5.57 12.92 -14.66
CA ARG A 146 5.83 11.48 -14.83
C ARG A 146 7.15 11.02 -14.21
N THR A 147 7.40 11.37 -12.95
CA THR A 147 8.64 10.98 -12.25
C THR A 147 8.38 10.53 -10.82
N VAL A 148 7.11 10.54 -10.40
CA VAL A 148 6.78 10.14 -9.04
C VAL A 148 5.57 9.20 -9.09
N PRO A 149 5.65 8.07 -8.38
CA PRO A 149 4.48 7.27 -8.10
C PRO A 149 3.54 8.03 -7.18
N PHE A 150 2.25 7.83 -7.39
CA PHE A 150 1.23 8.25 -6.45
C PHE A 150 0.05 7.30 -6.57
N GLY A 151 -0.31 6.72 -5.43
CA GLY A 151 -1.56 6.04 -5.29
C GLY A 151 -2.58 6.97 -4.65
N GLY A 152 -3.70 7.23 -5.34
CA GLY A 152 -4.77 8.09 -4.83
C GLY A 152 -5.24 7.75 -3.42
N ASP A 153 -5.74 8.75 -2.71
CA ASP A 153 -6.02 8.72 -1.27
C ASP A 153 -7.18 7.81 -0.84
N TYR A 154 -7.82 7.10 -1.77
CA TYR A 154 -8.97 6.27 -1.46
C TYR A 154 -8.53 4.85 -1.07
N LEU A 155 -8.72 4.56 0.22
CA LEU A 155 -8.89 3.24 0.78
C LEU A 155 -9.87 3.39 1.94
N TYR A 156 -11.13 3.06 1.71
CA TYR A 156 -12.23 3.46 2.59
C TYR A 156 -13.26 2.36 2.77
N ILE A 157 -13.75 2.18 3.99
CA ILE A 157 -14.78 1.21 4.34
C ILE A 157 -15.94 1.87 5.09
N SER A 158 -17.17 1.44 4.77
CA SER A 158 -18.37 1.81 5.51
C SER A 158 -19.18 0.58 5.86
N SER A 159 -19.93 0.64 6.96
CA SER A 159 -20.80 -0.44 7.42
C SER A 159 -22.10 0.08 8.01
N VAL A 160 -23.18 -0.69 7.81
CA VAL A 160 -24.50 -0.49 8.43
C VAL A 160 -25.10 -1.87 8.73
N GLY A 161 -25.33 -2.14 10.01
CA GLY A 161 -25.79 -3.43 10.50
C GLY A 161 -24.78 -4.54 10.20
N ALA A 162 -25.18 -5.51 9.38
CA ALA A 162 -24.32 -6.60 8.92
C ALA A 162 -23.74 -6.37 7.50
N PHE A 163 -24.07 -5.25 6.86
CA PHE A 163 -23.55 -4.91 5.55
C PHE A 163 -22.31 -4.03 5.69
N SER A 164 -21.27 -4.34 4.91
CA SER A 164 -20.11 -3.48 4.78
C SER A 164 -19.61 -3.46 3.33
N TYR A 165 -19.08 -2.31 2.91
CA TYR A 165 -18.59 -2.10 1.55
C TYR A 165 -17.31 -1.26 1.59
N GLY A 166 -16.29 -1.75 0.88
CA GLY A 166 -15.01 -1.09 0.74
C GLY A 166 -14.83 -0.50 -0.67
N VAL A 167 -14.16 0.65 -0.76
CA VAL A 167 -13.72 1.25 -2.02
C VAL A 167 -12.24 1.62 -1.95
N TRP A 168 -11.56 1.55 -3.09
CA TRP A 168 -10.13 1.82 -3.19
C TRP A 168 -9.73 2.37 -4.56
N THR A 169 -8.64 3.13 -4.60
CA THR A 169 -7.94 3.50 -5.84
C THR A 169 -7.29 2.25 -6.46
N ASP A 170 -7.42 2.05 -7.77
CA ASP A 170 -6.88 0.87 -8.45
C ASP A 170 -6.19 1.29 -9.75
N TRP A 171 -4.98 0.77 -9.96
CA TRP A 171 -4.14 1.11 -11.11
C TRP A 171 -4.21 0.09 -12.25
N ARG A 172 -5.15 -0.87 -12.21
CA ARG A 172 -5.26 -1.91 -13.25
C ARG A 172 -5.50 -1.39 -14.66
N ASN A 173 -5.98 -0.15 -14.81
CA ASN A 173 -6.27 0.46 -16.10
C ASN A 173 -5.20 1.45 -16.56
N VAL A 174 -4.15 1.66 -15.75
CA VAL A 174 -3.05 2.51 -16.17
C VAL A 174 -2.42 1.91 -17.42
N VAL A 175 -2.34 2.72 -18.46
CA VAL A 175 -1.68 2.34 -19.71
C VAL A 175 -0.19 2.64 -19.54
N ALA A 176 0.62 1.58 -19.59
CA ALA A 176 2.07 1.70 -19.59
C ALA A 176 2.55 2.52 -20.81
N GLY A 177 3.65 3.23 -20.64
CA GLY A 177 4.25 4.05 -21.69
C GLY A 177 5.76 4.00 -21.66
N SER A 178 6.37 5.06 -22.15
CA SER A 178 7.81 5.27 -22.13
C SER A 178 8.10 6.68 -21.66
N ASP A 179 9.21 6.84 -20.95
CA ASP A 179 9.75 8.15 -20.62
C ASP A 179 10.88 8.57 -21.58
N PRO A 180 10.74 9.70 -22.28
CA PRO A 180 11.80 10.25 -23.12
C PRO A 180 13.13 10.55 -22.39
N ARG A 181 13.12 10.69 -21.05
CA ARG A 181 14.34 10.86 -20.24
C ARG A 181 15.20 9.60 -20.24
N GLU A 182 14.60 8.43 -20.39
CA GLU A 182 15.26 7.15 -20.19
C GLU A 182 15.92 6.58 -21.45
N GLY A 183 16.00 7.36 -22.53
CA GLY A 183 16.48 6.87 -23.84
C GLY A 183 17.77 6.03 -23.81
N ASN A 184 18.74 6.35 -22.93
CA ASN A 184 19.98 5.57 -22.72
C ASN A 184 20.21 5.18 -21.24
N ASP A 185 19.23 5.39 -20.37
CA ASP A 185 19.33 5.13 -18.93
C ASP A 185 18.87 3.68 -18.62
N ASN A 186 19.40 3.10 -17.55
CA ASN A 186 19.11 1.74 -17.08
C ASN A 186 17.98 1.71 -16.04
N ASP A 187 17.18 2.77 -15.94
CA ASP A 187 16.05 2.90 -15.03
C ASP A 187 14.71 2.52 -15.64
N ALA A 188 14.70 1.86 -16.82
CA ALA A 188 13.53 1.22 -17.41
C ALA A 188 12.93 0.16 -16.48
N ASP A 189 12.23 0.64 -15.46
CA ASP A 189 11.79 -0.06 -14.28
C ASP A 189 10.34 -0.54 -14.43
N ALA A 190 9.77 -0.37 -15.62
CA ALA A 190 8.39 -0.68 -15.96
C ALA A 190 7.34 0.11 -15.14
N ALA A 191 7.72 1.29 -14.62
CA ALA A 191 6.82 2.23 -13.94
C ALA A 191 6.34 3.39 -14.83
N ASP A 192 6.83 3.48 -16.06
CA ASP A 192 6.44 4.50 -17.03
C ASP A 192 5.00 4.39 -17.50
N VAL A 193 4.34 5.53 -17.62
CA VAL A 193 2.95 5.62 -18.10
C VAL A 193 2.83 6.33 -19.43
N HIS A 194 1.76 6.02 -20.17
CA HIS A 194 1.46 6.65 -21.45
C HIS A 194 1.31 8.16 -21.31
N GLN A 195 1.90 8.89 -22.25
CA GLN A 195 1.93 10.35 -22.26
C GLN A 195 2.11 10.87 -23.68
N CYS A 196 1.44 11.98 -24.02
CA CYS A 196 1.65 12.67 -25.30
C CYS A 196 2.31 14.03 -25.05
N ARG A 197 3.40 13.97 -24.29
CA ARG A 197 4.30 15.09 -24.03
C ARG A 197 5.57 14.89 -24.85
N THR A 198 6.14 15.97 -25.33
CA THR A 198 7.43 15.96 -26.03
C THR A 198 8.43 16.72 -25.19
N GLN A 199 9.65 16.19 -25.07
CA GLN A 199 10.74 16.91 -24.43
C GLN A 199 11.31 17.95 -25.42
N ASN A 200 11.38 19.20 -24.97
CA ASN A 200 12.00 20.30 -25.69
C ASN A 200 13.53 20.21 -25.57
N ALA A 201 14.25 20.94 -26.42
CA ALA A 201 15.72 20.96 -26.41
C ALA A 201 16.34 21.50 -25.10
N ASP A 202 15.59 22.27 -24.32
CA ASP A 202 15.99 22.78 -22.99
C ASP A 202 15.69 21.79 -21.84
N GLY A 203 15.19 20.59 -22.17
CA GLY A 203 14.81 19.55 -21.21
C GLY A 203 13.40 19.69 -20.62
N SER A 204 12.71 20.82 -20.86
CA SER A 204 11.31 20.99 -20.44
C SER A 204 10.38 20.11 -21.27
N PHE A 205 9.15 19.90 -20.80
CA PHE A 205 8.14 19.15 -21.52
C PHE A 205 7.01 20.04 -22.02
N THR A 206 6.47 19.72 -23.20
CA THR A 206 5.19 20.29 -23.65
C THR A 206 4.04 19.87 -22.72
N ARG A 207 2.88 20.52 -22.88
CA ARG A 207 1.63 20.02 -22.28
C ARG A 207 1.35 18.58 -22.72
N ASP A 208 0.66 17.83 -21.85
CA ASP A 208 0.11 16.53 -22.23
C ASP A 208 -1.07 16.73 -23.18
N THR A 209 -0.99 16.13 -24.36
CA THR A 209 -2.04 16.24 -25.38
C THR A 209 -3.00 15.05 -25.41
N CYS A 210 -2.74 14.02 -24.58
CA CYS A 210 -3.62 12.86 -24.42
C CYS A 210 -3.85 12.45 -22.95
N PRO A 211 -4.17 13.38 -22.03
CA PRO A 211 -4.28 13.06 -20.60
C PRO A 211 -5.40 12.04 -20.27
N TRP A 212 -6.33 11.79 -21.19
CA TRP A 212 -7.44 10.83 -21.05
C TRP A 212 -7.14 9.45 -21.66
N GLU A 213 -5.94 9.21 -22.21
CA GLU A 213 -5.58 7.93 -22.83
C GLU A 213 -5.01 6.92 -21.83
N GLY A 214 -5.38 7.02 -20.55
CA GLY A 214 -5.14 5.97 -19.55
C GLY A 214 -3.84 6.11 -18.73
N GLY A 215 -2.89 6.96 -19.14
CA GLY A 215 -1.66 7.17 -18.38
C GLY A 215 -1.84 7.89 -17.03
N LEU A 216 -3.02 8.45 -16.76
CA LEU A 216 -3.36 9.14 -15.50
C LEU A 216 -4.47 8.42 -14.70
N ASP A 217 -4.85 7.22 -15.11
CA ASP A 217 -5.98 6.54 -14.49
C ASP A 217 -5.72 6.26 -13.00
N GLN A 218 -6.62 6.75 -12.15
CA GLN A 218 -6.73 6.52 -10.71
C GLN A 218 -8.16 6.06 -10.43
N ASN A 219 -8.57 4.96 -11.06
CA ASN A 219 -9.96 4.51 -11.02
C ASN A 219 -10.34 4.03 -9.62
N ILE A 220 -11.60 4.23 -9.23
CA ILE A 220 -12.10 3.76 -7.94
C ILE A 220 -12.92 2.49 -8.15
N TYR A 221 -12.54 1.42 -7.45
CA TYR A 221 -13.26 0.16 -7.42
C TYR A 221 -13.78 -0.11 -6.01
N GLY A 222 -14.67 -1.08 -5.88
CA GLY A 222 -15.15 -1.50 -4.57
C GLY A 222 -15.78 -2.87 -4.61
N ASN A 223 -15.97 -3.43 -3.42
CA ASN A 223 -16.59 -4.74 -3.22
C ASN A 223 -17.21 -4.81 -1.81
N THR A 224 -18.13 -5.76 -1.63
CA THR A 224 -18.61 -6.11 -0.28
C THR A 224 -17.46 -6.67 0.55
N THR A 225 -17.37 -6.24 1.80
CA THR A 225 -16.35 -6.65 2.76
C THR A 225 -16.89 -7.70 3.73
N PRO A 226 -16.02 -8.58 4.28
CA PRO A 226 -16.39 -9.49 5.37
C PRO A 226 -16.85 -8.74 6.61
#